data_AF-A0AAU4Q523-F1
#
_entry.id   AF-A0AAU4Q523-F1
#
_cell.length_a   1.000
_cell.length_b   1.000
_cell.length_c   1.000
_cell.angle_alpha   90.00
_cell.angle_beta   90.00
_cell.angle_gamma   90.00
#
_symmetry.space_group_name_H-M   'P 1'
#
loop_
_entity.id
_entity.type
_entity.pdbx_description
1 polymer ?
#
loop_
_entity_poly.entity_id
_entity_poly.type
_entity_poly.pdbx_seq_one_letter_code
_entity_poly.pdbx_strand_id
1 'polypeptide(L)'
;MRRVSGELASHSTAVLFCFLLLTAIGAAVVRLYLQSRVLDSLRTVTRTLQEGLLRPLPGPVGGLRTEVRYLAAHREARIGGDIYDVVTTPFGVRLLIGDVMGSGMPAVGTALDALGAYRELVQCEARLTVVAQRMDAALARREHCEDFVTALLLGTNGDDGELELVCCGHPPPLLIRGRRATFVDPLPPAPPLGLIRLENEWCRSSTMSLAAGDRLLLYTDGVTEARSGSGEFYPLAERAVALYDRDPGTFLDAISADLVRHVKGRPKDDAALLLVDYGDIRAEDGQFRSHSPRLTRDPRAVRIPGIDEYRTRSDLRETR
;
A
#
# COMPACT_ATOMS: atom_id res chain seq x y z
N MET A 1 -0.42 -76.89 22.77
CA MET A 1 0.31 -75.67 23.20
C MET A 1 0.73 -74.71 22.07
N ARG A 2 0.81 -75.09 20.78
CA ARG A 2 1.21 -74.16 19.69
C ARG A 2 0.17 -73.13 19.22
N ARG A 3 -1.15 -73.35 19.43
CA ARG A 3 -2.20 -72.39 18.99
C ARG A 3 -2.33 -71.14 19.87
N VAL A 4 -2.17 -71.28 21.19
CA VAL A 4 -2.32 -70.17 22.15
C VAL A 4 -1.20 -69.12 22.00
N SER A 5 0.00 -69.54 21.61
CA SER A 5 1.13 -68.63 21.37
C SER A 5 0.97 -67.74 20.12
N GLY A 6 0.18 -68.17 19.13
CA GLY A 6 -0.10 -67.38 17.92
C GLY A 6 -1.09 -66.24 18.15
N GLU A 7 -2.09 -66.45 19.02
CA GLU A 7 -3.08 -65.43 19.37
C GLU A 7 -2.48 -64.32 20.23
N LEU A 8 -1.63 -64.62 21.21
CA LEU A 8 -0.94 -63.59 22.02
C LEU A 8 0.01 -62.71 21.21
N ALA A 9 0.67 -63.30 20.20
CA ALA A 9 1.55 -62.55 19.29
C ALA A 9 0.74 -61.57 18.41
N SER A 10 -0.44 -61.99 17.93
CA SER A 10 -1.33 -61.15 17.12
C SER A 10 -1.97 -60.01 17.90
N HIS A 11 -2.26 -60.19 19.19
CA HIS A 11 -2.79 -59.13 20.04
C HIS A 11 -1.73 -58.08 20.37
N SER A 12 -0.50 -58.53 20.65
CA SER A 12 0.63 -57.63 20.94
C SER A 12 1.00 -56.75 19.75
N THR A 13 0.96 -57.29 18.52
CA THR A 13 1.23 -56.50 17.30
C THR A 13 0.12 -55.50 17.00
N ALA A 14 -1.15 -55.87 17.22
CA ALA A 14 -2.29 -54.96 17.06
C ALA A 14 -2.23 -53.78 18.05
N VAL A 15 -1.88 -54.03 19.31
CA VAL A 15 -1.72 -52.98 20.33
C VAL A 15 -0.58 -52.03 19.97
N LEU A 16 0.56 -52.56 19.52
CA LEU A 16 1.69 -51.74 19.09
C LEU A 16 1.33 -50.88 17.88
N PHE A 17 0.59 -51.44 16.91
CA PHE A 17 0.11 -50.70 15.74
C PHE A 17 -0.84 -49.57 16.12
N CYS A 18 -1.82 -49.83 17.00
CA CYS A 18 -2.73 -48.79 17.49
C CYS A 18 -1.97 -47.67 18.23
N PHE A 19 -0.97 -48.01 19.04
CA PHE A 19 -0.15 -47.02 19.74
C PHE A 19 0.67 -46.15 18.76
N LEU A 20 1.28 -46.76 17.75
CA LEU A 20 1.99 -46.04 16.68
C LEU A 20 1.04 -45.13 15.88
N LEU A 21 -0.17 -45.59 15.59
CA LEU A 21 -1.17 -44.81 14.86
C LEU A 21 -1.65 -43.60 15.69
N LEU A 22 -1.95 -43.81 16.98
CA LEU A 22 -2.37 -42.74 17.90
C LEU A 22 -1.27 -41.70 18.10
N THR A 23 -0.01 -42.13 18.25
CA THR A 23 1.12 -41.20 18.37
C THR A 23 1.37 -40.43 17.07
N ALA A 24 1.25 -41.08 15.90
CA ALA A 24 1.36 -40.40 14.61
C ALA A 24 0.24 -39.37 14.39
N ILE A 25 -1.01 -39.72 14.72
CA ILE A 25 -2.16 -38.80 14.66
C ILE A 25 -1.95 -37.64 15.65
N GLY A 26 -1.54 -37.93 16.89
CA GLY A 26 -1.24 -36.91 17.89
C GLY A 26 -0.15 -35.94 17.43
N ALA A 27 0.94 -36.45 16.87
CA ALA A 27 2.02 -35.63 16.32
C ALA A 27 1.55 -34.80 15.11
N ALA A 28 0.71 -35.36 14.24
CA ALA A 28 0.12 -34.64 13.12
C ALA A 28 -0.81 -33.51 13.59
N VAL A 29 -1.68 -33.77 14.56
CA VAL A 29 -2.58 -32.77 15.15
C VAL A 29 -1.78 -31.67 15.84
N VAL A 30 -0.74 -32.00 16.60
CA VAL A 30 0.14 -31.00 17.23
C VAL A 30 0.90 -30.18 16.19
N ARG A 31 1.41 -30.80 15.11
CA ARG A 31 2.04 -30.07 14.00
C ARG A 31 1.08 -29.11 13.33
N LEU A 32 -0.13 -29.57 12.99
CA LEU A 32 -1.17 -28.74 12.39
C LEU A 32 -1.54 -27.57 13.31
N TYR A 33 -1.72 -27.85 14.60
CA TYR A 33 -2.04 -26.83 15.60
C TYR A 33 -0.91 -25.79 15.77
N LEU A 34 0.35 -26.23 15.84
CA LEU A 34 1.50 -25.34 15.92
C LEU A 34 1.68 -24.52 14.64
N GLN A 35 1.49 -25.12 13.46
CA GLN A 35 1.53 -24.41 12.18
C GLN A 35 0.46 -23.32 12.14
N SER A 36 -0.79 -23.61 12.52
CA SER A 36 -1.84 -22.61 12.61
C SER A 36 -1.47 -21.47 13.56
N ARG A 37 -0.98 -21.78 14.76
CA ARG A 37 -0.56 -20.79 15.76
C ARG A 37 0.59 -19.88 15.29
N VAL A 38 1.59 -20.47 14.65
CA VAL A 38 2.75 -19.72 14.11
C VAL A 38 2.30 -18.82 12.96
N LEU A 39 1.46 -19.34 12.05
CA LEU A 39 0.88 -18.54 10.97
C LEU A 39 0.05 -17.37 11.52
N ASP A 40 -0.78 -17.60 12.54
CA ASP A 40 -1.60 -16.55 13.18
C ASP A 40 -0.75 -15.49 13.88
N SER A 41 0.34 -15.90 14.53
CA SER A 41 1.27 -14.98 15.20
C SER A 41 2.02 -14.12 14.18
N LEU A 42 2.52 -14.73 13.10
CA LEU A 42 3.17 -14.00 12.01
C LEU A 42 2.21 -13.00 11.35
N ARG A 43 0.96 -13.40 11.09
CA ARG A 43 -0.09 -12.53 10.51
C ARG A 43 -0.39 -11.30 11.36
N THR A 44 -0.43 -11.47 12.68
CA THR A 44 -0.73 -10.37 13.61
C THR A 44 0.41 -9.35 13.62
N VAL A 45 1.66 -9.81 13.62
CA VAL A 45 2.85 -8.96 13.55
C VAL A 45 2.90 -8.23 12.21
N THR A 46 2.67 -8.92 11.10
CA THR A 46 2.74 -8.30 9.76
C THR A 46 1.62 -7.31 9.50
N ARG A 47 0.40 -7.58 10.00
CA ARG A 47 -0.69 -6.62 9.96
C ARG A 47 -0.35 -5.35 10.75
N THR A 48 0.23 -5.51 11.94
CA THR A 48 0.66 -4.37 12.76
C THR A 48 1.79 -3.58 12.09
N LEU A 49 2.70 -4.28 11.40
CA LEU A 49 3.72 -3.64 10.58
C LEU A 49 3.07 -2.85 9.44
N GLN A 50 2.16 -3.44 8.67
CA GLN A 50 1.48 -2.75 7.56
C GLN A 50 0.65 -1.55 8.01
N GLU A 51 -0.15 -1.69 9.07
CA GLU A 51 -0.90 -0.58 9.67
C GLU A 51 0.06 0.51 10.19
N GLY A 52 1.27 0.15 10.65
CA GLY A 52 2.32 1.09 11.03
C GLY A 52 3.12 1.68 9.87
N LEU A 53 3.07 1.09 8.67
CA LEU A 53 3.71 1.59 7.46
C LEU A 53 2.89 2.67 6.78
N LEU A 54 1.57 2.62 6.95
CA LEU A 54 0.64 3.63 6.46
C LEU A 54 0.67 4.81 7.43
N ARG A 55 1.08 5.98 6.93
CA ARG A 55 1.14 7.18 7.75
C ARG A 55 -0.26 7.76 7.94
N PRO A 56 -0.51 8.45 9.08
CA PRO A 56 -1.66 9.33 9.18
C PRO A 56 -1.66 10.29 7.99
N LEU A 57 -2.83 10.49 7.39
CA LEU A 57 -2.97 11.45 6.32
C LEU A 57 -2.61 12.85 6.84
N PRO A 58 -1.94 13.69 6.03
CA PRO A 58 -1.77 15.08 6.40
C PRO A 58 -3.16 15.72 6.56
N GLY A 59 -3.23 16.76 7.40
CA GLY A 59 -4.41 17.62 7.44
C GLY A 59 -4.69 18.26 6.08
N PRO A 60 -5.77 19.04 5.93
CA PRO A 60 -6.09 19.65 4.65
C PRO A 60 -4.96 20.58 4.16
N VAL A 61 -4.46 20.40 2.93
CA VAL A 61 -3.35 21.18 2.34
C VAL A 61 -3.73 21.62 0.93
N GLY A 62 -3.59 22.91 0.62
CA GLY A 62 -3.73 23.43 -0.75
C GLY A 62 -5.11 23.19 -1.38
N GLY A 63 -6.19 23.31 -0.61
CA GLY A 63 -7.55 23.02 -1.09
C GLY A 63 -7.93 21.52 -1.06
N LEU A 64 -6.98 20.62 -0.81
CA LEU A 64 -7.20 19.18 -0.78
C LEU A 64 -7.45 18.69 0.65
N ARG A 65 -8.55 17.98 0.83
CA ARG A 65 -8.81 17.12 1.98
C ARG A 65 -8.69 15.67 1.54
N THR A 66 -7.97 14.87 2.32
CA THR A 66 -7.81 13.43 2.03
C THR A 66 -8.45 12.59 3.12
N GLU A 67 -9.08 11.50 2.73
CA GLU A 67 -9.69 10.53 3.62
C GLU A 67 -9.38 9.13 3.08
N VAL A 68 -9.14 8.14 3.95
CA VAL A 68 -8.79 6.78 3.53
C VAL A 68 -9.57 5.74 4.31
N ARG A 69 -9.96 4.66 3.64
CA ARG A 69 -10.54 3.46 4.25
C ARG A 69 -9.87 2.22 3.69
N TYR A 70 -9.51 1.32 4.58
CA TYR A 70 -8.87 0.05 4.26
C TYR A 70 -9.74 -1.10 4.75
N LEU A 71 -10.09 -2.01 3.85
CA LEU A 71 -10.90 -3.19 4.14
C LEU A 71 -10.05 -4.44 3.94
N ALA A 72 -9.57 -4.97 5.06
CA ALA A 72 -8.78 -6.19 5.04
C ALA A 72 -9.64 -7.42 4.66
N ALA A 73 -9.10 -8.27 3.79
CA ALA A 73 -9.61 -9.58 3.43
C ALA A 73 -9.75 -10.52 4.65
N HIS A 74 -10.36 -11.68 4.46
CA HIS A 74 -10.80 -12.60 5.51
C HIS A 74 -9.70 -12.98 6.55
N ARG A 75 -10.10 -13.29 7.79
CA ARG A 75 -9.25 -13.56 8.98
C ARG A 75 -8.13 -14.62 8.81
N GLU A 76 -8.19 -15.45 7.77
CA GLU A 76 -7.36 -16.65 7.62
C GLU A 76 -6.43 -16.64 6.41
N ALA A 77 -6.50 -15.63 5.54
CA ALA A 77 -5.69 -15.61 4.33
C ALA A 77 -5.39 -14.17 3.89
N ARG A 78 -4.08 -13.92 3.73
CA ARG A 78 -3.43 -12.80 3.06
C ARG A 78 -3.12 -11.57 3.93
N ILE A 79 -1.83 -11.25 3.89
CA ILE A 79 -1.27 -9.96 4.28
C ILE A 79 -1.37 -9.12 3.02
N GLY A 80 -2.00 -7.95 3.08
CA GLY A 80 -2.48 -7.28 1.87
C GLY A 80 -1.40 -6.65 1.00
N GLY A 81 -1.63 -6.65 -0.30
CA GLY A 81 -0.74 -6.02 -1.28
C GLY A 81 -0.96 -4.50 -1.41
N ASP A 82 -2.16 -4.05 -1.05
CA ASP A 82 -2.57 -2.66 -1.08
C ASP A 82 -1.66 -1.71 -0.28
N ILE A 83 -1.17 -0.67 -0.94
CA ILE A 83 -0.36 0.41 -0.37
C ILE A 83 -0.95 1.77 -0.71
N TYR A 84 -0.80 2.72 0.20
CA TYR A 84 -1.05 4.13 -0.10
C TYR A 84 -0.13 5.05 0.72
N ASP A 85 0.09 6.26 0.23
CA ASP A 85 0.74 7.33 0.99
C ASP A 85 0.30 8.70 0.49
N VAL A 86 0.32 9.69 1.39
CA VAL A 86 0.02 11.09 1.08
C VAL A 86 1.09 11.95 1.77
N VAL A 87 1.87 12.67 0.98
CA VAL A 87 3.05 13.39 1.46
C VAL A 87 3.03 14.82 0.94
N THR A 88 3.22 15.78 1.85
CA THR A 88 3.53 17.17 1.48
C THR A 88 5.01 17.29 1.15
N THR A 89 5.34 17.80 -0.03
CA THR A 89 6.71 17.94 -0.53
C THR A 89 6.97 19.39 -0.98
N PRO A 90 8.22 19.76 -1.30
CA PRO A 90 8.52 21.06 -1.91
C PRO A 90 7.80 21.32 -3.25
N PHE A 91 7.25 20.26 -3.86
CA PHE A 91 6.56 20.30 -5.14
C PHE A 91 5.03 20.07 -4.99
N GLY A 92 4.48 20.37 -3.81
CA GLY A 92 3.07 20.23 -3.49
C GLY A 92 2.70 18.92 -2.79
N VAL A 93 1.40 18.59 -2.77
CA VAL A 93 0.90 17.32 -2.21
C VAL A 93 1.09 16.21 -3.24
N ARG A 94 1.70 15.10 -2.82
CA ARG A 94 1.93 13.91 -3.63
C ARG A 94 1.19 12.73 -2.99
N LEU A 95 0.52 11.93 -3.82
CA LEU A 95 -0.21 10.75 -3.41
C LEU A 95 0.29 9.52 -4.17
N LEU A 96 0.23 8.39 -3.51
CA LEU A 96 0.43 7.06 -4.07
C LEU A 96 -0.73 6.20 -3.61
N ILE A 97 -1.30 5.44 -4.51
CA ILE A 97 -2.06 4.23 -4.21
C ILE A 97 -1.55 3.12 -5.11
N GLY A 98 -1.54 1.89 -4.63
CA GLY A 98 -1.12 0.76 -5.42
C GLY A 98 -1.50 -0.56 -4.80
N ASP A 99 -1.35 -1.62 -5.57
CA ASP A 99 -1.49 -2.98 -5.11
C ASP A 99 -0.28 -3.81 -5.55
N VAL A 100 0.30 -4.53 -4.60
CA VAL A 100 1.46 -5.38 -4.78
C VAL A 100 0.99 -6.77 -5.15
N MET A 101 1.50 -7.29 -6.27
CA MET A 101 1.20 -8.64 -6.70
C MET A 101 1.68 -9.67 -5.67
N GLY A 102 0.80 -10.63 -5.38
CA GLY A 102 1.09 -11.75 -4.52
C GLY A 102 0.51 -11.58 -3.14
N SER A 103 0.92 -12.43 -2.20
CA SER A 103 0.46 -12.32 -0.82
C SER A 103 1.50 -12.88 0.15
N GLY A 104 1.41 -12.44 1.40
CA GLY A 104 2.31 -12.92 2.45
C GLY A 104 3.58 -12.08 2.58
N MET A 105 4.62 -12.66 3.19
CA MET A 105 5.85 -11.94 3.53
C MET A 105 6.61 -11.31 2.34
N PRO A 106 6.72 -11.95 1.15
CA PRO A 106 7.39 -11.34 0.01
C PRO A 106 6.69 -10.04 -0.45
N ALA A 107 5.35 -10.05 -0.49
CA ALA A 107 4.55 -8.87 -0.84
C ALA A 107 4.75 -7.71 0.15
N VAL A 108 4.88 -8.00 1.45
CA VAL A 108 5.22 -6.97 2.46
C VAL A 108 6.57 -6.33 2.17
N GLY A 109 7.58 -7.14 1.81
CA GLY A 109 8.89 -6.63 1.42
C GLY A 109 8.80 -5.71 0.21
N THR A 110 8.01 -6.06 -0.80
CA THR A 110 7.84 -5.25 -2.02
C THR A 110 7.07 -3.95 -1.73
N ALA A 111 6.03 -4.01 -0.89
CA ALA A 111 5.31 -2.84 -0.38
C ALA A 111 6.26 -1.86 0.36
N LEU A 112 7.12 -2.39 1.23
CA LEU A 112 8.12 -1.63 1.97
C LEU A 112 9.09 -0.89 1.04
N ASP A 113 9.63 -1.59 0.04
CA ASP A 113 10.55 -1.00 -0.93
C ASP A 113 9.86 0.05 -1.79
N ALA A 114 8.63 -0.20 -2.24
CA ALA A 114 7.85 0.74 -3.01
C ALA A 114 7.56 2.02 -2.21
N LEU A 115 7.08 1.90 -0.97
CA LEU A 115 6.82 3.04 -0.09
C LEU A 115 8.12 3.79 0.28
N GLY A 116 9.20 3.06 0.55
CA GLY A 116 10.51 3.62 0.86
C GLY A 116 11.07 4.44 -0.30
N ALA A 117 11.08 3.87 -1.50
CA ALA A 117 11.50 4.54 -2.72
C ALA A 117 10.61 5.75 -3.01
N TYR A 118 9.28 5.60 -2.94
CA TYR A 118 8.34 6.69 -3.15
C TYR A 118 8.65 7.88 -2.23
N ARG A 119 8.74 7.65 -0.92
CA ARG A 119 8.97 8.68 0.10
C ARG A 119 10.27 9.44 -0.10
N GLU A 120 11.33 8.76 -0.52
CA GLU A 120 12.61 9.40 -0.84
C GLU A 120 12.51 10.23 -2.12
N LEU A 121 11.96 9.65 -3.18
CA LEU A 121 11.94 10.25 -4.51
C LEU A 121 11.01 11.46 -4.60
N VAL A 122 9.83 11.43 -3.97
CA VAL A 122 8.89 12.58 -4.03
C VAL A 122 9.40 13.84 -3.33
N GLN A 123 10.39 13.71 -2.45
CA GLN A 123 11.05 14.86 -1.81
C GLN A 123 12.11 15.50 -2.72
N CYS A 124 12.66 14.73 -3.67
CA CYS A 124 13.82 15.12 -4.47
C CYS A 124 13.46 15.43 -5.94
N GLU A 125 12.40 14.82 -6.47
CA GLU A 125 12.04 14.87 -7.88
C GLU A 125 10.74 15.64 -8.12
N ALA A 126 10.81 16.66 -8.98
CA ALA A 126 9.64 17.49 -9.31
C ALA A 126 8.62 16.77 -10.21
N ARG A 127 9.11 15.94 -11.15
CA ARG A 127 8.31 15.28 -12.20
C ARG A 127 7.86 13.90 -11.72
N LEU A 128 6.54 13.63 -11.69
CA LEU A 128 6.04 12.31 -11.28
C LEU A 128 6.51 11.18 -12.18
N THR A 129 6.70 11.45 -13.47
CA THR A 129 7.22 10.47 -14.42
C THR A 129 8.62 9.98 -14.03
N VAL A 130 9.47 10.84 -13.47
CA VAL A 130 10.80 10.45 -12.96
C VAL A 130 10.68 9.64 -11.68
N VAL A 131 9.76 10.03 -10.80
CA VAL A 131 9.47 9.26 -9.58
C VAL A 131 9.09 7.83 -9.95
N ALA A 132 8.13 7.64 -10.86
CA ALA A 132 7.70 6.31 -11.31
C ALA A 132 8.85 5.51 -11.96
N GLN A 133 9.63 6.13 -12.84
CA GLN A 133 10.81 5.50 -13.46
C GLN A 133 11.85 5.05 -12.43
N ARG A 134 12.14 5.87 -11.42
CA ARG A 134 13.11 5.54 -10.38
C ARG A 134 12.57 4.52 -9.38
N MET A 135 11.26 4.52 -9.11
CA MET A 135 10.60 3.48 -8.32
C MET A 135 10.66 2.12 -9.02
N ASP A 136 10.32 2.07 -10.31
CA ASP A 136 10.43 0.87 -11.15
C ASP A 136 11.86 0.32 -11.14
N ALA A 137 12.86 1.18 -11.38
CA ALA A 137 14.27 0.80 -11.29
C ALA A 137 14.70 0.33 -9.89
N ALA A 138 14.06 0.82 -8.82
CA ALA A 138 14.32 0.37 -7.46
C ALA A 138 13.76 -1.04 -7.20
N LEU A 139 12.54 -1.30 -7.66
CA LEU A 139 11.87 -2.59 -7.53
C LEU A 139 12.51 -3.66 -8.43
N ALA A 140 12.91 -3.30 -9.65
CA ALA A 140 13.53 -4.20 -10.62
C ALA A 140 14.90 -4.78 -10.17
N ARG A 141 15.56 -4.15 -9.18
CA ARG A 141 16.82 -4.62 -8.59
C ARG A 141 16.65 -5.86 -7.70
N ARG A 142 15.42 -6.24 -7.35
CA ARG A 142 15.17 -7.45 -6.57
C ARG A 142 15.46 -8.71 -7.39
N GLU A 143 15.98 -9.74 -6.74
CA GLU A 143 16.28 -11.04 -7.37
C GLU A 143 15.00 -11.82 -7.72
N HIS A 144 13.88 -11.50 -7.07
CA HIS A 144 12.56 -12.08 -7.35
C HIS A 144 11.91 -11.38 -8.56
N CYS A 145 12.17 -11.91 -9.75
CA CYS A 145 11.81 -11.33 -11.05
C CYS A 145 10.29 -11.30 -11.35
N GLU A 146 9.43 -11.76 -10.43
CA GLU A 146 7.97 -11.81 -10.65
C GLU A 146 7.19 -10.82 -9.77
N ASP A 147 7.79 -10.19 -8.77
CA ASP A 147 7.08 -9.23 -7.90
C ASP A 147 6.89 -7.89 -8.62
N PHE A 148 5.64 -7.42 -8.77
CA PHE A 148 5.32 -6.12 -9.35
C PHE A 148 4.27 -5.36 -8.54
N VAL A 149 4.16 -4.06 -8.78
CA VAL A 149 3.22 -3.18 -8.09
C VAL A 149 2.41 -2.40 -9.10
N THR A 150 1.09 -2.57 -9.12
CA THR A 150 0.22 -1.62 -9.81
C THR A 150 0.21 -0.33 -9.00
N ALA A 151 0.35 0.83 -9.63
CA ALA A 151 0.40 2.08 -8.90
C ALA A 151 -0.24 3.24 -9.66
N LEU A 152 -0.92 4.12 -8.95
CA LEU A 152 -1.34 5.43 -9.41
C LEU A 152 -0.65 6.48 -8.54
N LEU A 153 0.20 7.29 -9.18
CA LEU A 153 0.84 8.43 -8.55
C LEU A 153 0.09 9.69 -8.95
N LEU A 154 -0.10 10.57 -7.98
CA LEU A 154 -0.81 11.82 -8.18
C LEU A 154 -0.05 12.96 -7.51
N GLY A 155 -0.09 14.15 -8.10
CA GLY A 155 0.64 15.30 -7.57
C GLY A 155 -0.03 16.60 -7.94
N THR A 156 -0.10 17.53 -6.98
CA THR A 156 -0.61 18.88 -7.26
C THR A 156 0.38 19.66 -8.12
N ASN A 157 -0.13 20.32 -9.16
CA ASN A 157 0.61 21.27 -9.97
C ASN A 157 0.21 22.70 -9.58
N GLY A 158 0.83 23.25 -8.53
CA GLY A 158 0.48 24.58 -8.01
C GLY A 158 -0.80 24.60 -7.15
N ASP A 159 -1.38 25.80 -6.98
CA ASP A 159 -2.49 26.06 -6.05
C ASP A 159 -3.90 25.94 -6.70
N ASP A 160 -3.98 25.75 -8.02
CA ASP A 160 -5.22 25.92 -8.81
C ASP A 160 -6.03 24.62 -9.00
N GLY A 161 -5.81 23.59 -8.16
CA GLY A 161 -6.52 22.32 -8.27
C GLY A 161 -6.12 21.47 -9.49
N GLU A 162 -5.05 21.83 -10.18
CA GLU A 162 -4.44 21.00 -11.21
C GLU A 162 -3.70 19.81 -10.61
N LEU A 163 -3.94 18.63 -11.16
CA LEU A 163 -3.34 17.37 -10.76
C LEU A 163 -2.58 16.75 -11.94
N GLU A 164 -1.34 16.34 -11.70
CA GLU A 164 -0.58 15.42 -12.55
C GLU A 164 -0.84 13.99 -12.09
N LEU A 165 -1.13 13.08 -13.03
CA LEU A 165 -1.37 11.66 -12.78
C LEU A 165 -0.39 10.82 -13.58
N VAL A 166 0.14 9.78 -12.96
CA VAL A 166 0.95 8.74 -13.60
C VAL A 166 0.37 7.39 -13.21
N CYS A 167 -0.13 6.64 -14.19
CA CYS A 167 -0.74 5.33 -13.98
C CYS A 167 0.19 4.22 -14.46
N CYS A 168 0.64 3.37 -13.54
CA CYS A 168 1.47 2.19 -13.77
C CYS A 168 0.62 0.93 -13.56
N GLY A 169 -0.23 0.60 -14.54
CA GLY A 169 -1.08 -0.59 -14.53
C GLY A 169 -2.21 -0.61 -13.49
N HIS A 170 -2.53 0.53 -12.88
CA HIS A 170 -3.55 0.63 -11.83
C HIS A 170 -4.94 1.01 -12.40
N PRO A 171 -6.05 0.66 -11.73
CA PRO A 171 -7.37 1.11 -12.15
C PRO A 171 -7.48 2.64 -12.25
N PRO A 172 -8.21 3.19 -13.24
CA PRO A 172 -8.41 4.63 -13.37
C PRO A 172 -9.22 5.16 -12.19
N PRO A 173 -8.88 6.34 -11.62
CA PRO A 173 -9.64 6.90 -10.52
C PRO A 173 -11.02 7.35 -10.97
N LEU A 174 -11.97 7.43 -10.04
CA LEU A 174 -13.33 7.88 -10.29
C LEU A 174 -13.47 9.37 -9.93
N LEU A 175 -13.65 10.23 -10.92
CA LEU A 175 -14.00 11.63 -10.72
C LEU A 175 -15.50 11.77 -10.50
N ILE A 176 -15.89 12.43 -9.41
CA ILE A 176 -17.27 12.70 -9.03
C ILE A 176 -17.46 14.22 -8.98
N ARG A 177 -18.26 14.74 -9.91
CA ARG A 177 -18.60 16.16 -10.03
C ARG A 177 -20.10 16.33 -9.88
N GLY A 178 -20.54 16.85 -8.73
CA GLY A 178 -21.95 16.84 -8.37
C GLY A 178 -22.50 15.41 -8.36
N ARG A 179 -23.64 15.17 -9.02
CA ARG A 179 -24.26 13.83 -9.14
C ARG A 179 -23.82 13.05 -10.37
N ARG A 180 -22.62 13.30 -10.89
CA ARG A 180 -22.05 12.57 -12.02
C ARG A 180 -20.72 11.96 -11.61
N ALA A 181 -20.56 10.67 -11.86
CA ALA A 181 -19.29 9.97 -11.67
C ALA A 181 -18.79 9.43 -13.01
N THR A 182 -17.51 9.65 -13.29
CA THR A 182 -16.83 9.25 -14.53
C THR A 182 -15.43 8.77 -14.19
N PHE A 183 -15.03 7.62 -14.71
CA PHE A 183 -13.64 7.18 -14.60
C PHE A 183 -12.74 8.14 -15.40
N VAL A 184 -11.58 8.46 -14.86
CA VAL A 184 -10.58 9.30 -15.55
C VAL A 184 -9.85 8.42 -16.56
N ASP A 185 -10.43 8.27 -17.74
CA ASP A 185 -9.86 7.49 -18.85
C ASP A 185 -9.94 8.24 -20.20
N PRO A 186 -9.07 7.90 -21.17
CA PRO A 186 -7.90 7.06 -21.03
C PRO A 186 -6.75 7.77 -20.28
N LEU A 187 -6.08 7.06 -19.37
CA LEU A 187 -4.75 7.43 -18.91
C LEU A 187 -3.71 6.80 -19.85
N PRO A 188 -2.55 7.47 -20.08
CA PRO A 188 -1.48 6.87 -20.86
C PRO A 188 -1.10 5.50 -20.27
N PRO A 189 -1.15 4.42 -21.06
CA PRO A 189 -0.86 3.08 -20.55
C PRO A 189 0.62 2.98 -20.22
N ALA A 190 0.92 2.46 -19.04
CA ALA A 190 2.24 2.03 -18.62
C ALA A 190 2.11 0.75 -17.79
N PRO A 191 3.10 -0.16 -17.84
CA PRO A 191 3.03 -1.40 -17.08
C PRO A 191 3.17 -1.14 -15.57
N PRO A 192 2.80 -2.14 -14.75
CA PRO A 192 3.12 -2.15 -13.32
C PRO A 192 4.61 -1.94 -13.04
N LEU A 193 4.91 -1.30 -11.91
CA LEU A 193 6.26 -1.05 -11.45
C LEU A 193 6.99 -2.36 -11.12
N GLY A 194 8.28 -2.44 -11.45
CA GLY A 194 9.13 -3.61 -11.22
C GLY A 194 9.21 -4.56 -12.41
N LEU A 195 8.37 -4.37 -13.44
CA LEU A 195 8.37 -5.20 -14.65
C LEU A 195 9.27 -4.66 -15.77
N ILE A 196 9.53 -3.35 -15.81
CA ILE A 196 10.42 -2.79 -16.82
C ILE A 196 11.85 -2.86 -16.31
N ARG A 197 12.68 -3.67 -16.98
CA ARG A 197 14.12 -3.70 -16.71
C ARG A 197 14.92 -2.77 -17.61
N LEU A 198 14.35 -2.37 -18.75
CA LEU A 198 15.08 -1.68 -19.82
C LEU A 198 14.10 -0.94 -20.75
N GLU A 199 13.89 0.37 -20.54
CA GLU A 199 13.57 1.36 -21.59
C GLU A 199 13.49 2.76 -20.95
N ASN A 200 13.97 3.80 -21.64
CA ASN A 200 13.73 5.19 -21.23
C ASN A 200 12.40 5.65 -21.84
N GLU A 201 11.60 6.43 -21.09
CA GLU A 201 10.33 7.05 -21.54
C GLU A 201 9.07 6.16 -21.63
N TRP A 202 9.04 5.01 -20.95
CA TRP A 202 7.82 4.17 -20.87
C TRP A 202 6.66 4.81 -20.08
N CYS A 203 6.98 5.79 -19.22
CA CYS A 203 6.04 6.40 -18.30
C CYS A 203 5.64 7.81 -18.79
N ARG A 204 4.35 8.05 -18.99
CA ARG A 204 3.78 9.36 -19.35
C ARG A 204 2.80 9.82 -18.29
N SER A 205 2.72 11.14 -18.07
CA SER A 205 1.70 11.73 -17.21
C SER A 205 0.50 12.24 -18.00
N SER A 206 -0.63 12.34 -17.31
CA SER A 206 -1.83 13.06 -17.73
C SER A 206 -2.10 14.19 -16.74
N THR A 207 -2.80 15.23 -17.17
CA THR A 207 -3.24 16.31 -16.29
C THR A 207 -4.76 16.39 -16.24
N MET A 208 -5.28 16.80 -15.09
CA MET A 208 -6.69 17.12 -14.90
C MET A 208 -6.84 18.27 -13.91
N SER A 209 -8.01 18.92 -13.91
CA SER A 209 -8.32 20.00 -12.97
C SER A 209 -9.54 19.63 -12.12
N LEU A 210 -9.41 19.82 -10.82
CA LEU A 210 -10.52 19.75 -9.87
C LEU A 210 -11.13 21.13 -9.68
N ALA A 211 -12.46 21.19 -9.68
CA ALA A 211 -13.22 22.36 -9.25
C ALA A 211 -13.69 22.18 -7.80
N ALA A 212 -13.93 23.26 -7.07
CA ALA A 212 -14.42 23.18 -5.70
C ALA A 212 -15.71 22.34 -5.62
N GLY A 213 -15.75 21.38 -4.70
CA GLY A 213 -16.78 20.36 -4.56
C GLY A 213 -16.53 19.08 -5.36
N ASP A 214 -15.51 19.03 -6.22
CA ASP A 214 -15.15 17.78 -6.90
C ASP A 214 -14.50 16.79 -5.93
N ARG A 215 -14.81 15.51 -6.14
CA ARG A 215 -14.22 14.38 -5.44
C ARG A 215 -13.53 13.47 -6.42
N LEU A 216 -12.28 13.11 -6.14
CA LEU A 216 -11.55 12.08 -6.85
C LEU A 216 -11.39 10.87 -5.92
N LEU A 217 -12.01 9.75 -6.28
CA LEU A 217 -11.93 8.51 -5.54
C LEU A 217 -10.93 7.57 -6.21
N LEU A 218 -9.83 7.31 -5.52
CA LEU A 218 -8.81 6.34 -5.87
C LEU A 218 -9.12 5.04 -5.14
N TYR A 219 -8.85 3.90 -5.78
CA TYR A 219 -9.20 2.60 -5.23
C TYR A 219 -8.33 1.49 -5.82
N THR A 220 -8.15 0.40 -5.07
CA THR A 220 -7.51 -0.82 -5.55
C THR A 220 -8.53 -1.77 -6.19
N ASP A 221 -8.06 -2.73 -6.97
CA ASP A 221 -8.91 -3.63 -7.74
C ASP A 221 -9.86 -4.47 -6.86
N GLY A 222 -9.50 -4.76 -5.61
CA GLY A 222 -10.38 -5.42 -4.65
C GLY A 222 -11.70 -4.70 -4.39
N VAL A 223 -11.83 -3.41 -4.75
CA VAL A 223 -13.12 -2.69 -4.78
C VAL A 223 -13.93 -3.06 -6.02
N THR A 224 -13.35 -2.96 -7.21
CA THR A 224 -14.05 -3.18 -8.48
C THR A 224 -14.28 -4.66 -8.80
N GLU A 225 -13.39 -5.53 -8.33
CA GLU A 225 -13.47 -6.97 -8.48
C GLU A 225 -14.32 -7.63 -7.37
N ALA A 226 -14.77 -6.86 -6.38
CA ALA A 226 -15.69 -7.33 -5.38
C ALA A 226 -17.00 -7.82 -6.00
N ARG A 227 -17.40 -9.04 -5.67
CA ARG A 227 -18.58 -9.69 -6.25
C ARG A 227 -19.67 -9.92 -5.22
N SER A 228 -20.90 -9.69 -5.63
CA SER A 228 -22.08 -10.08 -4.87
C SER A 228 -22.22 -11.60 -4.80
N GLY A 229 -23.17 -12.08 -4.00
CA GLY A 229 -23.54 -13.50 -3.97
C GLY A 229 -24.06 -14.04 -5.31
N SER A 230 -24.50 -13.18 -6.24
CA SER A 230 -24.87 -13.56 -7.62
C SER A 230 -23.71 -13.44 -8.62
N GLY A 231 -22.52 -13.01 -8.18
CA GLY A 231 -21.32 -12.88 -9.01
C GLY A 231 -21.16 -11.52 -9.70
N GLU A 232 -22.07 -10.58 -9.47
CA GLU A 232 -22.05 -9.22 -10.04
C GLU A 232 -20.99 -8.34 -9.37
N PHE A 233 -20.23 -7.61 -10.20
CA PHE A 233 -19.24 -6.65 -9.73
C PHE A 233 -19.89 -5.50 -8.94
N TYR A 234 -19.11 -4.88 -8.05
CA TYR A 234 -19.57 -3.75 -7.27
C TYR A 234 -19.76 -2.50 -8.16
N PRO A 235 -20.97 -1.91 -8.21
CA PRO A 235 -21.26 -0.77 -9.10
C PRO A 235 -20.76 0.55 -8.51
N LEU A 236 -19.43 0.70 -8.39
CA LEU A 236 -18.78 1.79 -7.65
C LEU A 236 -19.28 3.19 -8.06
N ALA A 237 -19.37 3.46 -9.37
CA ALA A 237 -19.80 4.77 -9.88
C ALA A 237 -21.24 5.13 -9.47
N GLU A 238 -22.15 4.16 -9.56
CA GLU A 238 -23.56 4.35 -9.20
C GLU A 238 -23.71 4.59 -7.68
N ARG A 239 -22.96 3.82 -6.87
CA ARG A 239 -22.94 3.98 -5.41
C ARG A 239 -22.34 5.33 -4.99
N ALA A 240 -21.26 5.75 -5.65
CA ALA A 240 -20.63 7.04 -5.40
C ALA A 240 -21.58 8.21 -5.68
N VAL A 241 -22.30 8.19 -6.81
CA VAL A 241 -23.31 9.22 -7.12
C VAL A 241 -24.44 9.25 -6.10
N ALA A 242 -24.92 8.08 -5.65
CA ALA A 242 -26.01 7.99 -4.68
C ALA A 242 -25.63 8.58 -3.31
N LEU A 243 -24.34 8.54 -2.94
CA LEU A 243 -23.84 8.93 -1.63
C LEU A 243 -23.15 10.30 -1.61
N TYR A 244 -23.04 10.98 -2.76
CA TYR A 244 -22.26 12.20 -2.94
C TYR A 244 -22.56 13.32 -1.93
N ASP A 245 -23.82 13.53 -1.55
CA ASP A 245 -24.22 14.64 -0.65
C ASP A 245 -23.70 14.49 0.80
N ARG A 246 -23.12 13.34 1.16
CA ARG A 246 -22.50 13.13 2.48
C ARG A 246 -21.19 13.90 2.58
N ASP A 247 -20.77 14.26 3.79
CA ASP A 247 -19.42 14.78 4.03
C ASP A 247 -18.34 13.76 3.61
N PRO A 248 -17.10 14.18 3.30
CA PRO A 248 -16.06 13.29 2.77
C PRO A 248 -15.79 12.04 3.62
N GLY A 249 -15.78 12.17 4.95
CA GLY A 249 -15.55 11.06 5.87
C GLY A 249 -16.71 10.06 5.84
N THR A 250 -17.93 10.57 6.04
CA THR A 250 -19.15 9.74 6.01
C THR A 250 -19.44 9.15 4.63
N PHE A 251 -19.03 9.83 3.56
CA PHE A 251 -19.09 9.32 2.19
C PHE A 251 -18.27 8.03 2.06
N LEU A 252 -17.00 8.06 2.48
CA LEU A 252 -16.14 6.88 2.43
C LEU A 252 -16.63 5.77 3.35
N ASP A 253 -17.06 6.10 4.57
CA ASP A 253 -17.66 5.12 5.50
C ASP A 253 -18.89 4.43 4.88
N ALA A 254 -19.75 5.20 4.21
CA ALA A 254 -20.92 4.67 3.55
C ALA A 254 -20.57 3.77 2.35
N ILE A 255 -19.57 4.14 1.54
CA ILE A 255 -19.08 3.31 0.44
C ILE A 255 -18.48 2.01 0.97
N SER A 256 -17.63 2.08 2.00
CA SER A 256 -17.03 0.89 2.62
C SER A 256 -18.11 -0.05 3.20
N ALA A 257 -19.10 0.51 3.89
CA ALA A 257 -20.22 -0.27 4.42
C ALA A 257 -21.10 -0.87 3.31
N ASP A 258 -21.29 -0.17 2.20
CA ASP A 258 -22.03 -0.68 1.03
C ASP A 258 -21.30 -1.82 0.34
N LEU A 259 -19.98 -1.71 0.17
CA LEU A 259 -19.13 -2.76 -0.37
C LEU A 259 -19.21 -4.05 0.47
N VAL A 260 -19.09 -3.94 1.79
CA VAL A 260 -19.26 -5.06 2.74
C VAL A 260 -20.64 -5.70 2.63
N ARG A 261 -21.69 -4.88 2.48
CA ARG A 261 -23.07 -5.37 2.27
C ARG A 261 -23.21 -6.08 0.92
N HIS A 262 -22.62 -5.54 -0.15
CA HIS A 262 -22.67 -6.10 -1.51
C HIS A 262 -22.08 -7.52 -1.54
N VAL A 263 -20.91 -7.72 -0.92
CA VAL A 263 -20.25 -9.03 -0.85
C VAL A 263 -20.80 -9.96 0.22
N LYS A 264 -21.81 -9.52 1.00
CA LYS A 264 -22.42 -10.24 2.13
C LYS A 264 -21.40 -10.69 3.19
N GLY A 265 -20.40 -9.85 3.48
CA GLY A 265 -19.32 -10.21 4.38
C GLY A 265 -18.06 -9.40 4.11
N ARG A 266 -16.89 -10.04 4.22
CA ARG A 266 -15.62 -9.39 3.87
C ARG A 266 -15.26 -9.65 2.40
N PRO A 267 -14.62 -8.68 1.72
CA PRO A 267 -14.05 -8.89 0.40
C PRO A 267 -13.10 -10.09 0.35
N LYS A 268 -12.95 -10.68 -0.84
CA LYS A 268 -12.02 -11.79 -1.09
C LYS A 268 -10.57 -11.33 -1.13
N ASP A 269 -10.35 -10.13 -1.64
CA ASP A 269 -9.05 -9.45 -1.65
C ASP A 269 -9.11 -8.19 -0.80
N ASP A 270 -7.95 -7.63 -0.50
CA ASP A 270 -7.89 -6.35 0.21
C ASP A 270 -8.46 -5.23 -0.67
N ALA A 271 -9.08 -4.25 -0.02
CA ALA A 271 -9.67 -3.12 -0.72
C ALA A 271 -9.32 -1.81 -0.02
N ALA A 272 -8.56 -0.98 -0.71
CA ALA A 272 -8.23 0.38 -0.31
C ALA A 272 -9.10 1.38 -1.09
N LEU A 273 -9.58 2.39 -0.36
CA LEU A 273 -10.31 3.53 -0.89
C LEU A 273 -9.63 4.79 -0.36
N LEU A 274 -9.16 5.66 -1.26
CA LEU A 274 -8.54 6.94 -0.94
C LEU A 274 -9.32 8.05 -1.64
N LEU A 275 -9.94 8.92 -0.86
CA LEU A 275 -10.71 10.06 -1.36
C LEU A 275 -9.84 11.32 -1.31
N VAL A 276 -9.85 12.05 -2.42
CA VAL A 276 -9.36 13.42 -2.53
C VAL A 276 -10.58 14.31 -2.77
N ASP A 277 -10.92 15.15 -1.79
CA ASP A 277 -12.00 16.14 -1.87
C ASP A 277 -11.36 17.51 -2.04
N TYR A 278 -11.74 18.24 -3.10
CA TYR A 278 -11.21 19.57 -3.38
C TYR A 278 -12.25 20.63 -3.03
N GLY A 279 -11.90 21.54 -2.14
CA GLY A 279 -12.79 22.59 -1.67
C GLY A 279 -12.05 23.87 -1.32
N ASP A 280 -12.81 24.97 -1.16
CA ASP A 280 -12.23 26.24 -0.71
C ASP A 280 -11.90 26.14 0.79
N ILE A 281 -10.68 25.72 1.11
CA ILE A 281 -10.15 25.67 2.48
C ILE A 281 -9.70 27.09 2.90
N ARG A 282 -10.55 28.09 2.65
CA ARG A 282 -10.42 29.42 3.22
C ARG A 282 -11.47 29.55 4.33
N ALA A 283 -10.99 29.60 5.56
CA ALA A 283 -11.72 29.84 6.82
C ALA A 283 -12.31 28.61 7.53
N GLU A 284 -11.43 27.77 8.09
CA GLU A 284 -11.56 27.44 9.52
C GLU A 284 -10.29 27.92 10.23
N ASP A 285 -10.31 29.20 10.63
CA ASP A 285 -9.30 29.78 11.51
C ASP A 285 -9.39 29.13 12.90
N GLY A 286 -8.43 28.27 13.19
CA GLY A 286 -8.16 27.67 14.49
C GLY A 286 -6.68 27.76 14.86
N GLN A 287 -6.06 28.93 14.66
CA GLN A 287 -4.88 29.38 15.39
C GLN A 287 -3.64 28.44 15.37
N PHE A 288 -3.01 28.29 14.22
CA PHE A 288 -1.57 27.98 14.17
C PHE A 288 -0.82 29.17 13.60
N ARG A 289 -0.29 30.02 14.50
CA ARG A 289 0.71 31.02 14.15
C ARG A 289 1.94 30.30 13.63
N SER A 290 2.18 30.37 12.33
CA SER A 290 3.46 30.00 11.72
C SER A 290 4.56 30.89 12.32
N HIS A 291 5.31 30.38 13.29
CA HIS A 291 6.64 30.88 13.57
C HIS A 291 7.56 30.36 12.48
N SER A 292 7.67 31.12 11.38
CA SER A 292 8.78 30.95 10.45
C SER A 292 10.03 31.52 11.13
N PRO A 293 11.08 30.72 11.43
CA PRO A 293 12.35 31.29 11.84
C PRO A 293 12.92 32.00 10.61
N ARG A 294 13.08 33.32 10.67
CA ARG A 294 13.89 34.05 9.70
C ARG A 294 15.33 33.54 9.86
N LEU A 295 15.78 32.70 8.93
CA LEU A 295 17.18 32.37 8.78
C LEU A 295 17.92 33.60 8.26
N THR A 296 18.37 34.47 9.17
CA THR A 296 19.47 35.39 8.91
C THR A 296 20.73 34.55 8.71
N ARG A 297 21.26 34.53 7.48
CA ARG A 297 22.58 33.98 7.17
C ARG A 297 23.65 34.80 7.90
N ASP A 298 24.16 34.28 9.00
CA ASP A 298 25.43 34.71 9.59
C ASP A 298 26.55 33.77 9.09
N PRO A 299 27.57 34.26 8.37
CA PRO A 299 28.69 33.44 7.89
C PRO A 299 29.69 32.98 8.96
N ARG A 300 29.43 33.16 10.27
CA ARG A 300 30.40 32.82 11.33
C ARG A 300 29.79 32.19 12.59
N ALA A 301 29.40 30.93 12.55
CA ALA A 301 29.35 29.97 13.68
C ALA A 301 28.91 28.60 13.12
N VAL A 302 29.50 27.44 13.37
CA VAL A 302 29.98 26.83 14.62
C VAL A 302 31.10 25.82 14.27
N ARG A 303 32.22 25.84 15.01
CA ARG A 303 33.20 24.75 15.04
C ARG A 303 32.66 23.61 15.91
N ILE A 304 32.66 22.38 15.39
CA ILE A 304 32.40 21.16 16.19
C ILE A 304 33.76 20.64 16.68
N PRO A 305 34.01 20.51 17.99
CA PRO A 305 35.21 19.88 18.52
C PRO A 305 35.07 18.36 18.55
N GLY A 306 36.12 17.64 18.15
CA GLY A 306 36.31 16.23 18.48
C GLY A 306 35.95 15.22 17.40
N ILE A 307 36.69 15.22 16.29
CA ILE A 307 36.99 14.01 15.50
C ILE A 307 38.42 14.17 14.96
N ASP A 308 39.39 14.08 15.86
CA ASP A 308 40.79 13.81 15.53
C ASP A 308 41.17 12.59 16.36
N GLU A 309 41.16 11.41 15.74
CA GLU A 309 41.96 10.22 16.05
C GLU A 309 41.28 9.02 15.38
N TYR A 310 41.80 8.65 14.20
CA TYR A 310 42.01 7.28 13.70
C TYR A 310 42.25 7.35 12.19
N ARG A 311 43.44 7.81 11.81
CA ARG A 311 43.99 7.51 10.48
C ARG A 311 45.51 7.36 10.57
N THR A 312 45.94 6.17 10.96
CA THR A 312 47.34 5.79 10.99
C THR A 312 47.59 4.74 9.90
N ARG A 313 48.53 5.07 9.02
CA ARG A 313 49.36 4.19 8.18
C ARG A 313 48.71 3.42 7.01
N SER A 314 48.85 4.02 5.83
CA SER A 314 49.42 3.31 4.67
C SER A 314 49.88 4.38 3.67
N ASP A 315 51.18 4.67 3.63
CA ASP A 315 51.93 5.10 2.44
C ASP A 315 53.36 5.48 2.84
N LEU A 316 54.27 4.51 2.70
CA LEU A 316 55.71 4.74 2.54
C LEU A 316 56.27 3.52 1.80
N ARG A 317 56.42 3.64 0.48
CA ARG A 317 57.51 3.04 -0.31
C ARG A 317 57.44 3.51 -1.76
N GLU A 318 58.05 4.65 -2.03
CA GLU A 318 58.63 4.91 -3.35
C GLU A 318 59.77 5.94 -3.21
N THR A 319 61.01 5.42 -3.16
CA THR A 319 62.23 6.09 -3.66
C THR A 319 63.41 5.12 -3.52
N ARG A 320 63.67 4.36 -4.57
CA ARG A 320 65.00 4.26 -5.19
C ARG A 320 64.91 3.62 -6.56
#